data_AF-A0A4Q7YHS7-F1
#
_entry.id   AF-A0A4Q7YHS7-F1
#
_cell.length_a   1.000
_cell.length_b   1.000
_cell.length_c   1.000
_cell.angle_alpha   90.00
_cell.angle_beta   90.00
_cell.angle_gamma   90.00
#
_symmetry.space_group_name_H-M   'P 1'
#
loop_
_entity.id
_entity.type
_entity.pdbx_description
1 polymer ?
#
loop_
_entity_poly.entity_id
_entity_poly.type
_entity_poly.pdbx_seq_one_letter_code
_entity_poly.pdbx_strand_id
1 'polypeptide(L)'
;MDALFHTCGADLTGNKSVSFPLQVTVERTDFQTTLTTAWMVLRNIGELAGEWPCGHGKLTFMPVMDEPEQGAGLDCRFLGGERSVRLEIEAGLELVFDFQAHVWQRLEAVASVMDFLRGLGNSIGIDGVRVGLKASGI
;
A
#
# COMPACT_ATOMS: atom_id res chain seq x y z
N MET A 1 11.04 2.29 -18.78
CA MET A 1 11.01 1.90 -17.36
C MET A 1 10.06 2.90 -16.74
N ASP A 2 8.82 2.48 -16.51
CA ASP A 2 7.79 3.40 -16.01
C ASP A 2 8.10 3.75 -14.56
N ALA A 3 7.90 5.01 -14.16
CA ALA A 3 8.20 5.39 -12.78
C ALA A 3 7.19 4.73 -11.85
N LEU A 4 7.70 4.13 -10.77
CA LEU A 4 6.91 3.45 -9.75
C LEU A 4 5.96 4.40 -9.00
N PHE A 5 6.28 5.69 -8.99
CA PHE A 5 5.48 6.76 -8.38
C PHE A 5 5.77 8.08 -9.09
N HIS A 6 4.75 8.88 -9.36
CA HIS A 6 4.87 10.23 -9.90
C HIS A 6 4.15 11.21 -8.98
N THR A 7 4.82 12.31 -8.64
CA THR A 7 4.22 13.44 -7.95
C THR A 7 4.86 14.72 -8.46
N CYS A 8 4.14 15.84 -8.45
CA CYS A 8 4.70 17.14 -8.77
C CYS A 8 4.78 18.04 -7.52
N GLY A 9 5.58 19.11 -7.60
CA GLY A 9 5.72 20.06 -6.50
C GLY A 9 4.39 20.63 -6.04
N ALA A 10 3.44 20.86 -6.96
CA ALA A 10 2.10 21.34 -6.62
C ALA A 10 1.32 20.33 -5.77
N ASP A 11 1.42 19.03 -6.06
CA ASP A 11 0.77 17.98 -5.27
C ASP A 11 1.36 17.91 -3.87
N LEU A 12 2.69 18.01 -3.77
CA LEU A 12 3.40 17.97 -2.50
C LEU A 12 3.16 19.19 -1.62
N THR A 13 2.96 20.38 -2.21
CA THR A 13 2.72 21.61 -1.44
C THR A 13 1.25 21.95 -1.23
N GLY A 14 0.39 21.55 -2.18
CA GLY A 14 -1.03 21.86 -2.19
C GLY A 14 -1.87 20.86 -1.38
N ASN A 15 -1.39 19.62 -1.22
CA ASN A 15 -2.12 18.58 -0.49
C ASN A 15 -1.57 18.39 0.92
N LYS A 16 -2.45 17.91 1.81
CA LYS A 16 -2.11 17.52 3.19
C LYS A 16 -1.54 16.11 3.26
N SER A 17 -1.79 15.30 2.25
CA SER A 17 -1.35 13.92 2.18
C SER A 17 -1.00 13.49 0.77
N VAL A 18 -0.33 12.34 0.66
CA VAL A 18 0.00 11.65 -0.58
C VAL A 18 -0.37 10.18 -0.43
N SER A 19 -1.07 9.66 -1.43
CA SER A 19 -1.50 8.25 -1.47
C SER A 19 -0.53 7.39 -2.27
N PHE A 20 -0.27 6.19 -1.76
CA PHE A 20 0.56 5.16 -2.37
C PHE A 20 -0.29 3.89 -2.49
N PRO A 21 -0.93 3.67 -3.66
CA PRO A 21 -1.78 2.51 -3.86
C PRO A 21 -0.93 1.24 -3.88
N LEU A 22 -1.39 0.22 -3.17
CA LEU A 22 -0.77 -1.09 -3.04
C LEU A 22 -1.62 -2.15 -3.73
N GLN A 23 -0.93 -3.08 -4.39
CA GLN A 23 -1.50 -4.35 -4.82
C GLN A 23 -0.87 -5.47 -3.98
N VAL A 24 -1.73 -6.24 -3.30
CA VAL A 24 -1.35 -7.43 -2.54
C VAL A 24 -1.91 -8.65 -3.27
N THR A 25 -1.06 -9.58 -3.63
CA THR A 25 -1.45 -10.86 -4.23
C THR A 25 -1.09 -12.00 -3.29
N VAL A 26 -2.06 -12.85 -2.98
CA VAL A 26 -1.88 -14.05 -2.16
C VAL A 26 -2.30 -15.27 -2.95
N GLU A 27 -1.44 -16.28 -3.03
CA GLU A 27 -1.74 -17.54 -3.71
C GLU A 27 -1.61 -18.72 -2.75
N ARG A 28 -2.70 -19.49 -2.55
CA ARG A 28 -2.73 -20.71 -1.72
C ARG A 28 -3.46 -21.83 -2.44
N THR A 29 -3.59 -22.97 -1.78
CA THR A 29 -4.28 -24.15 -2.29
C THR A 29 -5.81 -24.09 -2.13
N ASP A 30 -6.30 -23.26 -1.21
CA ASP A 30 -7.72 -23.16 -0.89
C ASP A 30 -8.13 -21.75 -0.47
N PHE A 31 -9.44 -21.47 -0.53
CA PHE A 31 -10.00 -20.14 -0.26
C PHE A 31 -9.80 -19.69 1.19
N GLN A 32 -9.90 -20.61 2.16
CA GLN A 32 -9.81 -20.26 3.58
C GLN A 32 -8.40 -19.83 3.94
N THR A 33 -7.39 -20.62 3.56
CA THR A 33 -5.98 -20.28 3.80
C THR A 33 -5.57 -19.03 3.02
N THR A 34 -6.11 -18.81 1.81
CA THR A 34 -5.89 -17.58 1.04
C THR A 34 -6.39 -16.37 1.80
N LEU A 35 -7.64 -16.39 2.28
CA LEU A 35 -8.25 -15.27 2.99
C LEU A 35 -7.57 -15.00 4.33
N THR A 36 -7.28 -16.04 5.12
CA THR A 36 -6.58 -15.88 6.41
C THR A 36 -5.17 -15.30 6.22
N THR A 37 -4.44 -15.76 5.20
CA THR A 37 -3.12 -15.22 4.88
C THR A 37 -3.22 -13.75 4.47
N ALA A 38 -4.17 -13.41 3.60
CA ALA A 38 -4.40 -12.04 3.19
C ALA A 38 -4.65 -11.10 4.36
N TRP A 39 -5.53 -11.47 5.28
CA TRP A 39 -5.80 -10.63 6.46
C TRP A 39 -4.58 -10.43 7.35
N MET A 40 -3.81 -11.50 7.57
CA MET A 40 -2.57 -11.41 8.33
C MET A 40 -1.56 -10.47 7.64
N VAL A 41 -1.42 -10.56 6.32
CA VAL A 41 -0.53 -9.70 5.54
C VAL A 41 -0.96 -8.23 5.63
N LEU A 42 -2.24 -7.93 5.41
CA LEU A 42 -2.76 -6.56 5.49
C LEU A 42 -2.58 -5.97 6.90
N ARG A 43 -2.84 -6.76 7.94
CA ARG A 43 -2.60 -6.32 9.33
C ARG A 43 -1.12 -6.02 9.58
N ASN A 44 -0.23 -6.91 9.15
CA ASN A 44 1.21 -6.72 9.31
C ASN A 44 1.71 -5.47 8.55
N ILE A 45 1.21 -5.22 7.33
CA ILE A 45 1.50 -3.98 6.60
C ILE A 45 1.06 -2.76 7.42
N GLY A 46 -0.15 -2.81 8.01
CA GLY A 46 -0.67 -1.74 8.84
C GLY A 46 0.15 -1.47 10.10
N GLU A 47 0.58 -2.51 10.80
CA GLU A 47 1.47 -2.41 11.96
C GLU A 47 2.83 -1.80 11.58
N LEU A 48 3.47 -2.34 10.52
CA LEU A 48 4.74 -1.85 10.03
C LEU A 48 4.66 -0.38 9.57
N ALA A 49 3.59 0.00 8.87
CA ALA A 49 3.38 1.37 8.43
C ALA A 49 3.18 2.33 9.61
N GLY A 50 2.41 1.92 10.61
CA GLY A 50 2.14 2.73 11.81
C GLY A 50 3.39 2.99 12.67
N GLU A 51 4.37 2.09 12.62
CA GLU A 51 5.66 2.22 13.33
C GLU A 51 6.76 2.89 12.48
N TRP A 52 6.54 3.10 11.18
CA TRP A 52 7.60 3.58 10.28
C TRP A 52 7.94 5.06 10.51
N PRO A 53 9.22 5.41 10.76
CA PRO A 53 9.63 6.79 10.99
C PRO A 53 9.69 7.60 9.68
N CYS A 54 8.61 8.32 9.36
CA CYS A 54 8.53 9.17 8.17
C CYS A 54 9.13 10.58 8.36
N GLY A 55 9.63 10.91 9.56
CA GLY A 55 10.20 12.22 9.87
C GLY A 55 9.15 13.32 10.02
N HIS A 56 8.68 13.86 8.89
CA HIS A 56 7.79 15.03 8.79
C HIS A 56 6.37 14.69 8.32
N GLY A 57 5.93 13.51 8.70
CA GLY A 57 4.59 13.03 8.45
C GLY A 57 4.35 11.71 9.14
N LYS A 58 3.16 11.18 8.93
CA LYS A 58 2.73 9.89 9.46
C LYS A 58 2.22 9.04 8.31
N LEU A 59 2.75 7.82 8.22
CA LEU A 59 2.23 6.82 7.30
C LEU A 59 1.06 6.09 7.95
N THR A 60 -0.06 6.03 7.25
CA THR A 60 -1.26 5.35 7.69
C THR A 60 -1.61 4.30 6.65
N PHE A 61 -1.89 3.07 7.09
CA PHE A 61 -2.44 2.06 6.21
C PHE A 61 -3.95 2.28 6.05
N MET A 62 -4.35 2.49 4.81
CA MET A 62 -5.73 2.70 4.40
C MET A 62 -6.20 1.44 3.68
N PRO A 63 -6.98 0.57 4.33
CA PRO A 63 -7.50 -0.63 3.67
C PRO A 63 -8.49 -0.30 2.55
N VAL A 64 -8.93 0.96 2.41
CA VAL A 64 -9.99 1.38 1.49
C VAL A 64 -9.50 2.61 0.72
N MET A 65 -9.51 2.54 -0.61
CA MET A 65 -9.56 3.77 -1.39
C MET A 65 -11.00 4.31 -1.26
N ASP A 66 -11.14 5.49 -0.64
CA ASP A 66 -12.42 6.19 -0.51
C ASP A 66 -12.92 6.65 -1.89
N GLU A 67 -13.48 5.71 -2.66
CA GLU A 67 -14.43 6.03 -3.72
C GLU A 67 -15.83 5.62 -3.23
N PRO A 68 -16.58 6.56 -2.61
CA PRO A 68 -17.86 6.27 -1.96
C PRO A 68 -18.97 5.82 -2.94
N GLU A 69 -18.74 5.85 -4.26
CA GLU A 69 -19.73 5.45 -5.26
C GLU A 69 -19.80 3.92 -5.48
N GLN A 70 -18.87 3.12 -4.95
CA GLN A 70 -18.87 1.64 -5.11
C GLN A 70 -18.90 0.82 -3.81
N GLY A 71 -19.23 1.46 -2.69
CA GLY A 71 -19.30 0.80 -1.39
C GLY A 71 -17.92 0.71 -0.74
N ALA A 72 -17.80 1.28 0.46
CA ALA A 72 -16.59 1.21 1.26
C ALA A 72 -16.23 -0.26 1.55
N GLY A 73 -15.10 -0.72 1.02
CA GLY A 73 -14.62 -2.09 1.20
C GLY A 73 -13.28 -2.32 0.51
N LEU A 74 -12.57 -3.38 0.93
CA LEU A 74 -11.37 -3.85 0.23
C LEU A 74 -11.79 -4.49 -1.10
N ASP A 75 -11.33 -3.97 -2.24
CA ASP A 75 -11.51 -4.66 -3.52
C ASP A 75 -10.66 -5.93 -3.50
N CYS A 76 -11.34 -7.07 -3.62
CA CYS A 76 -10.79 -8.40 -3.48
C CYS A 76 -11.27 -9.26 -4.64
N ARG A 77 -10.34 -9.86 -5.40
CA ARG A 77 -10.69 -10.77 -6.49
C ARG A 77 -10.10 -12.14 -6.25
N PHE A 78 -10.98 -13.13 -6.08
CA PHE A 78 -10.59 -14.54 -6.07
C PHE A 78 -10.58 -15.10 -7.48
N LEU A 79 -9.45 -15.69 -7.85
CA LEU A 79 -9.26 -16.40 -9.12
C LEU A 79 -8.99 -17.86 -8.78
N GLY A 80 -9.88 -18.76 -9.22
CA GLY A 80 -9.70 -20.19 -9.09
C GLY A 80 -8.89 -20.76 -10.24
N GLY A 81 -7.83 -21.51 -9.93
CA GLY A 81 -7.10 -22.38 -10.86
C GLY A 81 -7.37 -23.86 -10.53
N GLU A 82 -6.78 -24.77 -11.32
CA GLU A 82 -6.98 -26.22 -11.11
C GLU A 82 -6.51 -26.73 -9.74
N ARG A 83 -5.54 -26.06 -9.10
CA ARG A 83 -4.94 -26.45 -7.80
C ARG A 83 -4.57 -25.28 -6.88
N SER A 84 -4.91 -24.06 -7.26
CA SER A 84 -4.60 -22.87 -6.47
C SER A 84 -5.74 -21.86 -6.51
N VAL A 85 -5.81 -21.06 -5.46
CA VAL A 85 -6.67 -19.91 -5.30
C VAL A 85 -5.76 -18.71 -5.18
N ARG A 86 -5.94 -17.73 -6.07
CA ARG A 86 -5.28 -16.43 -6.00
C ARG A 86 -6.26 -15.39 -5.53
N LEU A 87 -5.87 -14.59 -4.55
CA LEU A 87 -6.59 -13.41 -4.10
C LEU A 87 -5.75 -12.17 -4.40
N GLU A 88 -6.30 -11.26 -5.20
CA GLU A 88 -5.74 -9.94 -5.46
C GLU A 88 -6.51 -8.91 -4.66
N ILE A 89 -5.79 -8.05 -3.94
CA ILE A 89 -6.34 -7.07 -3.01
C ILE A 89 -5.73 -5.70 -3.33
N GLU A 90 -6.59 -4.70 -3.43
CA GLU A 90 -6.16 -3.31 -3.52
C GLU A 90 -6.25 -2.65 -2.14
N ALA A 91 -5.16 -2.03 -1.73
CA ALA A 91 -5.05 -1.27 -0.49
C ALA A 91 -4.30 0.04 -0.74
N GLY A 92 -4.18 0.90 0.25
CA GLY A 92 -3.43 2.14 0.17
C GLY A 92 -2.56 2.38 1.39
N LEU A 93 -1.46 3.10 1.19
CA LEU A 93 -0.83 3.84 2.27
C LEU A 93 -1.06 5.32 2.02
N GLU A 94 -1.31 6.06 3.08
CA GLU A 94 -1.42 7.51 3.04
C GLU A 94 -0.32 8.11 3.91
N LEU A 95 0.56 8.90 3.29
CA LEU A 95 1.48 9.76 4.03
C LEU A 95 0.79 11.08 4.30
N VAL A 96 0.45 11.34 5.56
CA VAL A 96 -0.09 12.63 6.00
C VAL A 96 1.08 13.49 6.46
N PHE A 97 1.26 14.67 5.83
CA PHE A 97 2.34 15.58 6.19
C PHE A 97 2.05 16.35 7.47
N ASP A 98 3.09 16.70 8.21
CA ASP A 98 2.98 17.66 9.30
C ASP A 98 2.58 19.04 8.75
N PHE A 99 1.72 19.74 9.49
CA PHE A 99 1.16 21.03 9.06
C PHE A 99 2.23 22.09 8.73
N GLN A 100 3.40 22.02 9.38
CA GLN A 100 4.51 22.96 9.20
C GLN A 100 5.62 22.47 8.25
N ALA A 101 5.49 21.27 7.67
CA ALA A 101 6.53 20.71 6.82
C ALA A 101 6.65 21.49 5.50
N HIS A 102 7.85 22.00 5.21
CA HIS A 102 8.18 22.63 3.94
C HIS A 102 8.46 21.59 2.86
N VAL A 103 8.55 22.02 1.60
CA VAL A 103 8.66 21.13 0.42
C VAL A 103 9.77 20.08 0.56
N TRP A 104 10.94 20.49 1.06
CA TRP A 104 12.08 19.57 1.19
C TRP A 104 11.85 18.48 2.24
N GLN A 105 11.24 18.83 3.36
CA GLN A 105 10.85 17.89 4.42
C GLN A 105 9.77 16.91 3.94
N ARG A 106 8.84 17.38 3.11
CA ARG A 106 7.82 16.53 2.49
C ARG A 106 8.44 15.55 1.50
N LEU A 107 9.44 15.98 0.72
CA LEU A 107 10.20 15.11 -0.18
C LEU A 107 10.98 14.04 0.60
N GLU A 108 11.61 14.41 1.72
CA GLU A 108 12.28 13.46 2.62
C GLU A 108 11.31 12.43 3.19
N ALA A 109 10.12 12.87 3.61
CA ALA A 109 9.08 11.97 4.09
C ALA A 109 8.60 11.01 2.99
N VAL A 110 8.40 11.50 1.75
CA VAL A 110 8.07 10.65 0.60
C VAL A 110 9.20 9.66 0.31
N ALA A 111 10.46 10.09 0.35
CA ALA A 111 11.60 9.19 0.17
C ALA A 111 11.65 8.09 1.24
N SER A 112 11.35 8.43 2.50
CA SER A 112 11.23 7.46 3.59
C SER A 112 10.13 6.43 3.32
N VAL A 113 8.99 6.85 2.75
CA VAL A 113 7.93 5.91 2.32
C VAL A 113 8.39 5.02 1.16
N MET A 114 9.19 5.54 0.22
CA MET A 114 9.76 4.70 -0.84
C MET A 114 10.73 3.65 -0.29
N ASP A 115 11.53 4.00 0.74
CA ASP A 115 12.37 3.04 1.44
C ASP A 115 11.55 1.98 2.19
N PHE A 116 10.45 2.38 2.84
CA PHE A 116 9.48 1.48 3.45
C PHE A 116 8.94 0.48 2.42
N LEU A 117 8.45 0.97 1.28
CA LEU A 117 7.88 0.16 0.21
C LEU A 117 8.88 -0.83 -0.38
N ARG A 118 10.14 -0.40 -0.55
CA ARG A 118 11.24 -1.29 -0.97
C ARG A 118 11.52 -2.38 0.07
N GLY A 119 11.42 -2.05 1.35
CA GLY A 119 11.59 -3.01 2.46
C GLY A 119 10.41 -3.97 2.62
N LEU A 120 9.20 -3.53 2.29
CA LEU A 120 7.95 -4.26 2.56
C LEU A 120 7.92 -5.65 1.91
N GLY A 121 8.41 -5.77 0.67
CA GLY A 121 8.50 -7.05 -0.04
C GLY A 121 9.41 -8.07 0.66
N ASN A 122 10.48 -7.60 1.32
CA ASN A 122 11.39 -8.45 2.09
C ASN A 122 10.83 -8.77 3.49
N SER A 123 10.14 -7.82 4.12
CA SER A 123 9.60 -7.96 5.47
C SER A 123 8.39 -8.90 5.54
N ILE A 124 7.60 -9.01 4.46
CA ILE A 124 6.44 -9.89 4.45
C ILE A 124 6.86 -11.35 4.39
N GLY A 125 7.94 -11.71 3.66
CA GLY A 125 8.65 -12.99 3.81
C GLY A 125 7.83 -14.28 3.74
N ILE A 126 6.59 -14.22 3.26
CA ILE A 126 5.63 -15.32 3.23
C ILE A 126 5.56 -15.87 1.81
N ASP A 127 5.83 -17.16 1.66
CA ASP A 127 5.71 -17.84 0.37
C ASP A 127 4.33 -17.63 -0.26
N GLY A 128 4.31 -17.39 -1.57
CA GLY A 128 3.08 -17.14 -2.33
C GLY A 128 2.39 -15.80 -2.04
N VAL A 129 3.04 -14.87 -1.33
CA VAL A 129 2.56 -13.49 -1.16
C VAL A 129 3.45 -12.52 -1.95
N ARG A 130 2.84 -11.58 -2.65
CA ARG A 130 3.52 -10.48 -3.34
C ARG A 130 2.86 -9.16 -2.98
N VAL A 131 3.66 -8.15 -2.70
CA VAL A 131 3.18 -6.79 -2.42
C VAL A 131 3.99 -5.81 -3.24
N GLY A 132 3.31 -4.88 -3.90
CA GLY A 132 3.95 -3.84 -4.69
C GLY A 132 3.06 -2.61 -4.83
N LEU A 133 3.63 -1.52 -5.34
CA LEU A 133 2.85 -0.38 -5.77
C LEU A 133 1.96 -0.79 -6.94
N LYS A 134 0.67 -0.43 -6.88
CA LYS A 134 -0.21 -0.57 -8.01
C LYS A 134 0.26 0.41 -9.09
N ALA A 135 0.66 -0.11 -10.24
CA ALA A 135 0.97 0.75 -11.38
C ALA A 135 -0.29 1.58 -11.69
N SER A 136 -0.15 2.91 -11.70
CA SER A 136 -1.19 3.79 -12.20
C SER A 136 -1.42 3.43 -13.66
N GLY A 137 -2.50 2.70 -13.93
CA GLY A 137 -2.98 2.52 -15.30
C GLY A 137 -3.25 3.91 -15.87
N ILE A 138 -2.62 4.20 -17.01
CA ILE A 138 -3.03 5.29 -17.89
C ILE A 138 -4.40 4.92 -18.49
#